data_AF-A0A934N7Y2-F1
#
_entry.id   AF-A0A934N7Y2-F1
#
_cell.length_a   1.000
_cell.length_b   1.000
_cell.length_c   1.000
_cell.angle_alpha   90.00
_cell.angle_beta   90.00
_cell.angle_gamma   90.00
#
_symmetry.space_group_name_H-M   'P 1'
#
loop_
_entity.id
_entity.type
_entity.pdbx_description
1 polymer ?
#
loop_
_entity_poly.entity_id
_entity_poly.type
_entity_poly.pdbx_seq_one_letter_code
_entity_poly.pdbx_strand_id
1 'polypeptide(L)'
;MTDNASEFPAQAFNHALALLGVKHIKIRASRPGSNGCVERVQQTLLGECWKAAFARYLTPKHTGLQRDLVRELHIYNTARVHQGRRYLSRRGAV
;
A
#
# COMPACT_ATOMS: atom_id res chain seq x y z
N MET A 1 11.40 -0.49 -0.33
CA MET A 1 11.48 -0.11 -1.75
C MET A 1 10.46 0.98 -1.99
N THR A 2 10.83 2.11 -2.57
CA THR A 2 9.91 3.25 -2.79
C THR A 2 9.98 3.69 -4.24
N ASP A 3 9.01 4.48 -4.68
CA ASP A 3 9.11 5.20 -5.94
C ASP A 3 10.08 6.40 -5.80
N ASN A 4 10.08 7.28 -6.81
CA ASN A 4 10.93 8.47 -6.85
C ASN A 4 10.20 9.73 -6.38
N ALA A 5 9.13 9.61 -5.58
CA ALA A 5 8.50 10.78 -4.95
C ALA A 5 9.53 11.55 -4.11
N SER A 6 9.41 12.88 -4.05
CA SER A 6 10.46 13.79 -3.59
C SER A 6 10.80 13.67 -2.10
N GLU A 7 9.92 13.06 -1.31
CA GLU A 7 10.13 12.75 0.10
C GLU A 7 11.14 11.60 0.33
N PHE A 8 11.22 10.63 -0.58
CA PHE A 8 12.09 9.46 -0.42
C PHE A 8 13.58 9.70 -0.71
N PRO A 9 14.01 10.63 -1.60
CA PRO A 9 15.40 11.04 -1.70
C PRO A 9 15.80 12.13 -0.70
N ALA A 10 14.88 12.65 0.13
CA ALA A 10 15.19 13.70 1.08
C ALA A 10 16.27 13.28 2.09
N GLN A 11 17.12 14.24 2.49
CA GLN A 11 18.26 13.97 3.37
C GLN A 11 17.85 13.36 4.71
N ALA A 12 16.74 13.83 5.30
CA ALA A 12 16.22 13.30 6.57
C ALA A 12 15.83 11.82 6.47
N PHE A 13 15.22 11.41 5.36
CA PHE A 13 14.84 10.02 5.13
C PHE A 13 16.06 9.12 4.97
N ASN A 14 17.03 9.55 4.15
CA ASN A 14 18.29 8.80 3.97
C ASN A 14 19.09 8.68 5.26
N HIS A 15 19.11 9.74 6.08
CA HIS A 15 19.77 9.71 7.38
C HIS A 15 19.12 8.68 8.32
N ALA A 16 17.78 8.66 8.41
CA ALA A 16 17.06 7.68 9.21
C ALA A 16 17.34 6.24 8.74
N LEU A 17 17.38 5.99 7.43
CA LEU A 17 17.70 4.68 6.89
C LEU A 17 19.14 4.25 7.22
N ALA A 18 20.10 5.17 7.17
CA ALA A 18 21.49 4.89 7.54
C ALA A 18 21.63 4.52 9.02
N LEU A 19 20.95 5.24 9.92
CA LEU A 19 20.91 4.94 11.35
C LEU A 19 20.34 3.54 11.63
N LEU A 20 19.34 3.12 10.86
CA LEU A 20 18.70 1.81 11.00
C LEU A 20 19.41 0.69 10.22
N GLY A 21 20.50 0.98 9.50
CA GLY A 21 21.21 0.01 8.66
C GLY A 21 20.37 -0.53 7.49
N VAL A 22 19.33 0.21 7.07
CA VAL A 22 18.39 -0.24 6.04
C VAL A 22 18.86 0.19 4.65
N LYS A 23 18.98 -0.79 3.74
CA LYS A 23 19.25 -0.51 2.33
C LYS A 23 18.01 0.03 1.62
N HIS A 24 18.08 1.26 1.12
CA HIS A 24 17.02 1.82 0.28
C HIS A 24 17.07 1.26 -1.14
N ILE A 25 15.92 0.80 -1.64
CA ILE A 25 15.76 0.37 -3.04
C ILE A 25 14.76 1.32 -3.68
N LYS A 26 15.19 2.04 -4.73
CA LYS A 26 14.29 2.89 -5.51
C LYS A 26 13.81 2.16 -6.75
N ILE A 27 12.53 2.31 -7.06
CA ILE A 27 11.94 1.82 -8.29
C ILE A 27 12.53 2.63 -9.46
N ARG A 28 13.11 1.93 -10.44
CA ARG A 28 13.59 2.57 -11.66
C ARG A 28 12.41 3.21 -12.39
N ALA A 29 12.61 4.42 -12.91
CA ALA A 29 11.63 5.07 -13.78
C ALA A 29 11.19 4.10 -14.90
N SER A 30 9.89 4.09 -15.21
CA SER A 30 9.27 3.18 -16.20
C SER A 30 9.05 1.71 -15.77
N ARG A 31 9.00 1.42 -14.46
CA ARG A 31 8.56 0.09 -13.92
C ARG A 31 7.28 0.17 -13.08
N PRO A 32 6.12 0.48 -13.70
CA PRO A 32 4.85 0.68 -12.98
C PRO A 32 4.39 -0.56 -12.20
N GLY A 33 4.71 -1.76 -12.67
CA GLY A 33 4.29 -3.00 -12.01
C GLY A 33 4.91 -3.28 -10.63
N SER A 34 5.88 -2.47 -10.19
CA SER A 34 6.49 -2.57 -8.86
C SER A 34 5.81 -1.67 -7.81
N ASN A 35 5.22 -0.55 -8.24
CA ASN A 35 4.33 0.26 -7.41
C ASN A 35 2.88 -0.25 -7.42
N GLY A 36 2.48 -0.95 -8.48
CA GLY A 36 1.11 -1.45 -8.66
C GLY A 36 0.57 -2.37 -7.55
N CYS A 37 1.45 -2.94 -6.70
CA CYS A 37 0.99 -3.65 -5.50
C CYS A 37 0.47 -2.67 -4.44
N VAL A 38 1.25 -1.62 -4.16
CA VAL A 38 0.91 -0.57 -3.20
C VAL A 38 -0.31 0.20 -3.70
N GLU A 39 -0.33 0.57 -4.98
CA GLU A 39 -1.47 1.26 -5.59
C GLU A 39 -2.76 0.43 -5.48
N ARG A 40 -2.69 -0.88 -5.69
CA ARG A 40 -3.86 -1.76 -5.54
C ARG A 40 -4.37 -1.77 -4.10
N VAL A 41 -3.48 -1.86 -3.11
CA VAL A 41 -3.88 -1.77 -1.70
C VAL A 41 -4.51 -0.41 -1.41
N GLN A 42 -3.92 0.69 -1.90
CA GLN A 42 -4.46 2.04 -1.72
C GLN A 42 -5.85 2.19 -2.34
N GLN A 43 -6.08 1.65 -3.54
CA GLN A 43 -7.39 1.64 -4.19
C GLN A 43 -8.42 0.80 -3.42
N THR A 44 -8.00 -0.37 -2.90
CA THR A 44 -8.85 -1.18 -2.03
C THR A 44 -9.25 -0.42 -0.77
N LEU A 45 -8.29 0.19 -0.07
CA LEU A 45 -8.59 0.97 1.14
C LEU A 45 -9.48 2.19 0.82
N LEU A 46 -9.27 2.85 -0.32
CA LEU A 46 -10.15 3.92 -0.77
C LEU A 46 -11.60 3.45 -0.93
N GLY A 47 -11.80 2.29 -1.57
CA GLY A 47 -13.12 1.73 -1.80
C GLY A 47 -13.81 1.22 -0.53
N GLU A 48 -13.10 0.41 0.24
CA GLU A 48 -13.69 -0.40 1.32
C GLU A 48 -13.62 0.30 2.68
N CYS A 49 -12.53 1.02 2.96
CA CYS A 49 -12.36 1.77 4.21
C CYS A 49 -12.93 3.18 4.09
N TRP A 50 -12.36 3.99 3.19
CA TRP A 50 -12.55 5.43 3.23
C TRP A 50 -13.92 5.89 2.77
N LYS A 51 -14.44 5.36 1.66
CA LYS A 51 -15.81 5.69 1.21
C LYS A 51 -16.84 5.34 2.29
N ALA A 52 -16.72 4.19 2.94
CA ALA A 52 -17.61 3.79 4.02
C ALA A 52 -17.45 4.69 5.26
N ALA A 53 -16.22 4.96 5.70
CA ALA A 53 -15.96 5.83 6.85
C ALA A 53 -16.51 7.25 6.65
N PHE A 54 -16.24 7.87 5.50
CA PHE A 54 -16.72 9.23 5.22
C PHE A 54 -18.24 9.30 4.98
N ALA A 55 -18.88 8.21 4.53
CA ALA A 55 -20.34 8.14 4.48
C ALA A 55 -20.98 8.03 5.88
N ARG A 56 -20.27 7.43 6.86
CA ARG A 56 -20.75 7.29 8.25
C ARG A 56 -20.52 8.54 9.11
N TYR A 57 -19.39 9.20 8.93
CA TYR A 57 -19.01 10.35 9.76
C TYR A 57 -19.43 11.67 9.12
N LEU A 58 -20.36 12.39 9.75
CA LEU A 58 -20.66 13.78 9.39
C LEU A 58 -19.47 14.73 9.67
N THR A 59 -18.68 14.42 10.71
CA THR A 59 -17.42 15.12 11.00
C THR A 59 -16.40 14.08 11.49
N PRO A 60 -15.48 13.62 10.63
CA PRO A 60 -14.56 12.56 10.98
C PRO A 60 -13.51 13.06 11.98
N LYS A 61 -13.36 12.34 13.09
CA LYS A 61 -12.25 12.52 14.04
C LYS A 61 -11.11 11.59 13.65
N HIS A 62 -9.87 12.07 13.78
CA HIS A 62 -8.67 11.27 13.51
C HIS A 62 -8.69 9.91 14.19
N THR A 63 -9.10 9.85 15.46
CA THR A 63 -9.19 8.60 16.23
C THR A 63 -10.19 7.59 15.67
N GLY A 64 -11.31 8.07 15.09
CA GLY A 64 -12.30 7.21 14.42
C GLY A 64 -11.76 6.66 13.11
N LEU A 65 -11.15 7.52 12.28
CA LEU A 65 -10.53 7.12 11.01
C LEU A 65 -9.39 6.12 11.22
N GLN A 66 -8.57 6.30 12.26
CA GLN A 66 -7.49 5.38 12.60
C GLN A 66 -8.03 4.00 13.00
N ARG A 67 -9.13 3.93 13.78
CA ARG A 67 -9.75 2.66 14.16
C ARG A 67 -10.33 1.92 12.96
N ASP A 68 -11.00 2.64 12.06
CA ASP A 68 -11.55 2.07 10.83
C ASP A 68 -10.42 1.52 9.96
N LEU A 69 -9.33 2.27 9.78
CA LEU A 69 -8.17 1.80 9.03
C LEU A 69 -7.55 0.53 9.63
N VAL A 70 -7.35 0.50 10.96
CA VAL A 70 -6.78 -0.69 11.63
C VAL A 70 -7.66 -1.91 11.43
N ARG A 71 -8.98 -1.76 11.53
CA ARG A 71 -9.95 -2.83 11.28
C ARG A 71 -9.86 -3.33 9.84
N GLU A 72 -9.88 -2.42 8.86
CA GLU A 72 -9.85 -2.78 7.45
C GLU A 72 -8.51 -3.42 7.05
N LEU A 73 -7.39 -2.97 7.62
CA LEU A 73 -6.09 -3.63 7.44
C LEU A 73 -6.08 -5.04 8.02
N HIS A 74 -6.72 -5.27 9.17
CA HIS A 74 -6.85 -6.62 9.71
C HIS A 74 -7.62 -7.53 8.75
N ILE A 75 -8.80 -7.09 8.29
CA ILE A 75 -9.62 -7.83 7.32
C ILE A 75 -8.84 -8.08 6.02
N TYR A 76 -8.17 -7.05 5.49
CA TYR A 76 -7.37 -7.16 4.28
C TYR A 76 -6.29 -8.23 4.40
N ASN A 77 -5.60 -8.30 5.54
CA ASN A 77 -4.47 -9.23 5.73
C ASN A 77 -4.90 -10.65 6.14
N THR A 78 -6.03 -10.83 6.83
CA THR A 78 -6.39 -12.12 7.45
C THR A 78 -7.61 -12.79 6.83
N ALA A 79 -8.55 -12.02 6.27
CA ALA A 79 -9.82 -12.54 5.77
C ALA A 79 -9.95 -12.45 4.24
N ARG A 80 -9.16 -11.59 3.59
CA ARG A 80 -9.23 -11.44 2.12
C ARG A 80 -8.49 -12.58 1.42
N VAL A 81 -9.17 -13.24 0.49
CA VAL A 81 -8.50 -14.15 -0.45
C VAL A 81 -7.70 -13.31 -1.44
N HIS A 82 -6.39 -13.21 -1.23
CA HIS A 82 -5.48 -12.59 -2.19
C HIS A 82 -5.32 -13.53 -3.39
N GLN A 83 -6.00 -13.23 -4.51
CA GLN A 83 -5.71 -13.88 -5.78
C GLN A 83 -4.32 -13.42 -6.23
N GLY A 84 -3.30 -14.16 -5.78
CA GLY A 84 -1.90 -13.86 -6.03
C GLY A 84 -1.61 -13.76 -7.53
N ARG A 85 -0.66 -12.89 -7.87
CA ARG A 85 -0.08 -12.65 -9.20
C ARG A 85 0.65 -13.88 -9.79
N ARG A 86 0.31 -15.11 -9.40
CA ARG A 86 0.98 -16.37 -9.76
C ARG A 86 0.01 -17.51 -10.10
N TYR A 87 -1.01 -17.26 -10.92
CA TYR A 87 -1.82 -18.37 -11.48
C TYR A 87 -2.15 -18.29 -12.98
N LEU A 88 -1.43 -17.47 -13.76
CA LEU A 88 -1.61 -17.40 -15.22
C LEU A 88 -0.30 -17.41 -16.02
N SER A 89 0.69 -18.22 -15.60
CA SER A 89 1.89 -18.50 -16.42
C SER A 89 2.13 -20.00 -16.62
N ARG A 90 1.11 -20.85 -16.44
CA ARG A 90 1.23 -22.27 -16.82
C ARG A 90 -0.13 -22.91 -17.13
N ARG A 91 -0.70 -22.53 -18.28
CA ARG A 91 -1.39 -23.51 -19.13
C ARG A 91 -0.77 -23.36 -20.51
N GLY A 92 0.24 -24.19 -20.73
CA GLY A 92 0.80 -24.41 -22.04
C GLY A 92 -0.27 -25.01 -22.94
N ALA A 93 -0.08 -24.76 -24.24
CA ALA A 93 -0.66 -25.49 -25.33
C ALA A 93 -0.90 -26.98 -24.98
N VAL A 94 -2.15 -27.39 -25.12
CA VAL A 94 -2.53 -28.65 -25.76
C VAL A 94 -3.77 -28.37 -26.58
#